data_AF-A0A8C3C4B5-F1
#
_entry.id   AF-A0A8C3C4B5-F1
#
_cell.length_a   1.000
_cell.length_b   1.000
_cell.length_c   1.000
_cell.angle_alpha   90.00
_cell.angle_beta   90.00
_cell.angle_gamma   90.00
#
_symmetry.space_group_name_H-M   'P 1'
#
loop_
_entity.id
_entity.type
_entity.pdbx_description
1 polymer ?
#
loop_
_entity_poly.entity_id
_entity_poly.type
_entity_poly.pdbx_seq_one_letter_code
_entity_poly.pdbx_strand_id
1 'polypeptide(L)'
;MAEAVRALWRPPGPSPAPAGPPSAGCPGPSPGGFGRPPRRRPHSLSGQPVPGLLTLQRPGGGRWGRYGRCSPTPVSRERSRDAAGHVTPRSRLPLHPPLRLLLPLPLRAPRPPLPAMARRLLAAAALLGFLQVSSSFDVKDSTGKVCIIANLTAAFTVEYKSNGQKQFAHFFLPQNATTQPHSSCGDGNTSNPILALSFGAGHLLRLNFSKTVDKYQVEQLTFRYNLSDTTLFHNSTEGKVMEASQKPVIQAHLDTEYRCINSKHILMKHVNITFSNVTLEAFPTNGTFSRNTTECSEDRVSTTTVVPTTPKQTTAKHTTSQVPTASPAPTALPPNPAVGRYNVTGTNGTCVLASMGLQLNITYQKKDEKMGLDLLNFIPHNTTASGKCDNTSAFLNLTFEKTKIIFHFVLNASSDKFFLQGVSVSTTLPSEAKAPLFEASNNSMSELRATVGNSYKCSAEENLQVTDKALVNVFNVQVQVFKVDGDKFGADDPSILGGGGGKLL
;
A
#
# COMPACT_ATOMS: atom_id res chain seq x y z
N MET A 1 8.31 -62.70 -52.60
CA MET A 1 8.88 -61.66 -51.72
C MET A 1 8.05 -60.39 -51.92
N ALA A 2 6.81 -60.27 -51.44
CA ALA A 2 6.20 -60.83 -50.23
C ALA A 2 6.93 -60.41 -48.95
N GLU A 3 6.23 -59.58 -48.17
CA GLU A 3 6.25 -59.38 -46.70
C GLU A 3 7.57 -59.15 -45.94
N ALA A 4 7.45 -58.39 -44.84
CA ALA A 4 8.53 -57.74 -44.08
C ALA A 4 9.35 -56.72 -44.92
N VAL A 5 9.48 -55.45 -44.54
CA VAL A 5 9.43 -54.84 -43.20
C VAL A 5 8.47 -53.64 -43.21
N ARG A 6 7.23 -53.82 -42.74
CA ARG A 6 6.25 -52.73 -42.54
C ARG A 6 5.65 -52.72 -41.13
N ALA A 7 6.46 -53.14 -40.15
CA ALA A 7 6.12 -53.20 -38.75
C ALA A 7 7.32 -52.74 -37.89
N LEU A 8 7.34 -51.43 -37.60
CA LEU A 8 8.00 -50.73 -36.49
C LEU A 8 7.62 -49.25 -36.65
N TRP A 9 7.51 -48.49 -35.56
CA TRP A 9 6.91 -47.14 -35.48
C TRP A 9 5.37 -47.07 -35.61
N ARG A 10 4.66 -47.68 -34.64
CA ARG A 10 3.40 -47.12 -34.13
C ARG A 10 3.69 -46.27 -32.88
N PRO A 11 3.03 -45.11 -32.68
CA PRO A 11 3.15 -44.37 -31.43
C PRO A 11 2.44 -45.11 -30.28
N PRO A 12 2.91 -44.97 -29.02
CA PRO A 12 2.25 -45.55 -27.86
C PRO A 12 0.89 -44.88 -27.60
N GLY A 13 -0.12 -45.69 -27.30
CA GLY A 13 -1.44 -45.21 -26.87
C GLY A 13 -1.44 -44.71 -25.41
N PRO A 14 -2.47 -43.96 -25.00
CA PRO A 14 -2.54 -43.39 -23.66
C PRO A 14 -2.68 -44.46 -22.56
N SER A 15 -1.93 -44.30 -21.47
CA SER A 15 -2.04 -45.13 -20.28
C SER A 15 -3.36 -44.87 -19.52
N PRO A 16 -3.95 -45.88 -18.87
CA PRO A 16 -5.22 -45.73 -18.14
C PRO A 16 -5.05 -44.87 -16.86
N ALA A 17 -6.09 -44.11 -16.54
CA ALA A 17 -6.13 -43.28 -15.33
C ALA A 17 -6.34 -44.13 -14.05
N PRO A 18 -5.78 -43.71 -12.90
CA PRO A 18 -6.01 -44.38 -11.62
C PRO A 18 -7.45 -44.18 -11.12
N ALA A 19 -8.02 -45.24 -10.53
CA ALA A 19 -9.39 -45.24 -10.00
C ALA A 19 -9.54 -44.31 -8.77
N GLY A 20 -10.63 -43.55 -8.73
CA GLY A 20 -11.01 -42.75 -7.57
C GLY A 20 -11.66 -43.60 -6.45
N PRO A 21 -11.58 -43.15 -5.18
CA PRO A 21 -12.21 -43.84 -4.05
C PRO A 21 -13.75 -43.71 -4.09
N PRO A 22 -14.49 -44.67 -3.48
CA PRO A 22 -15.94 -44.76 -3.63
C PRO A 22 -16.70 -43.70 -2.82
N SER A 23 -17.79 -43.19 -3.40
CA SER A 23 -18.73 -42.27 -2.77
C SER A 23 -19.66 -43.00 -1.79
N ALA A 24 -19.57 -42.68 -0.50
CA ALA A 24 -20.56 -43.10 0.50
C ALA A 24 -21.81 -42.21 0.42
N GLY A 25 -22.93 -42.78 -0.01
CA GLY A 25 -24.24 -42.12 0.03
C GLY A 25 -24.94 -42.34 1.37
N CYS A 26 -25.53 -41.28 1.94
CA CYS A 26 -26.44 -41.39 3.08
C CYS A 26 -27.90 -41.27 2.58
N PRO A 27 -28.82 -42.16 3.01
CA PRO A 27 -30.22 -42.11 2.59
C PRO A 27 -31.02 -41.07 3.40
N GLY A 28 -31.96 -40.39 2.74
CA GLY A 28 -33.07 -39.71 3.41
C GLY A 28 -34.20 -40.70 3.72
N PRO A 29 -35.06 -40.39 4.70
CA PRO A 29 -36.45 -40.14 4.34
C PRO A 29 -37.12 -38.96 5.07
N SER A 30 -38.14 -38.39 4.43
CA SER A 30 -39.10 -37.39 4.95
C SER A 30 -40.27 -38.09 5.71
N PRO A 31 -41.38 -37.42 6.10
CA PRO A 31 -41.58 -36.06 6.65
C PRO A 31 -42.49 -36.01 7.92
N GLY A 32 -42.50 -34.87 8.63
CA GLY A 32 -43.70 -34.32 9.29
C GLY A 32 -43.96 -34.63 10.78
N GLY A 33 -44.71 -33.72 11.46
CA GLY A 33 -45.29 -33.96 12.80
C GLY A 33 -45.31 -32.74 13.74
N PHE A 34 -46.46 -32.10 13.92
CA PHE A 34 -46.69 -31.03 14.93
C PHE A 34 -46.86 -31.61 16.36
N GLY A 35 -46.44 -30.88 17.40
CA GLY A 35 -46.79 -31.19 18.79
C GLY A 35 -46.43 -30.10 19.81
N ARG A 36 -47.42 -29.56 20.53
CA ARG A 36 -47.23 -28.54 21.58
C ARG A 36 -46.75 -29.15 22.92
N PRO A 37 -46.04 -28.40 23.79
CA PRO A 37 -45.67 -28.84 25.13
C PRO A 37 -46.76 -28.54 26.18
N PRO A 38 -46.78 -29.28 27.30
CA PRO A 38 -47.30 -28.77 28.56
C PRO A 38 -46.26 -28.74 29.71
N ARG A 39 -46.44 -27.75 30.59
CA ARG A 39 -45.63 -27.45 31.78
C ARG A 39 -45.66 -28.56 32.84
N ARG A 40 -44.60 -28.66 33.65
CA ARG A 40 -44.71 -28.77 35.13
C ARG A 40 -43.67 -27.91 35.86
N ARG A 41 -44.18 -27.10 36.80
CA ARG A 41 -43.54 -26.53 38.02
C ARG A 41 -44.09 -27.37 39.23
N PRO A 42 -43.82 -27.12 40.54
CA PRO A 42 -43.17 -25.97 41.19
C PRO A 42 -42.18 -26.28 42.34
N HIS A 43 -41.84 -25.21 43.09
CA HIS A 43 -41.32 -25.07 44.47
C HIS A 43 -39.86 -24.58 44.59
N SER A 44 -39.48 -23.74 45.56
CA SER A 44 -40.17 -22.66 46.32
C SER A 44 -39.11 -21.90 47.16
N LEU A 45 -39.49 -20.75 47.76
CA LEU A 45 -38.77 -19.91 48.73
C LEU A 45 -37.70 -18.96 48.16
N SER A 46 -37.48 -17.73 48.64
CA SER A 46 -38.22 -16.70 49.41
C SER A 46 -37.14 -15.84 50.10
N GLY A 47 -37.20 -14.50 50.02
CA GLY A 47 -36.26 -13.62 50.73
C GLY A 47 -36.17 -12.20 50.17
N GLN A 48 -36.93 -11.28 50.78
CA GLN A 48 -36.79 -9.81 50.66
C GLN A 48 -36.26 -9.27 52.02
N PRO A 49 -35.69 -8.04 52.14
CA PRO A 49 -36.45 -6.78 51.96
C PRO A 49 -35.66 -5.58 51.37
N VAL A 50 -36.27 -4.39 51.45
CA VAL A 50 -35.86 -3.03 50.99
C VAL A 50 -36.00 -2.04 52.19
N PRO A 51 -35.98 -0.69 52.10
CA PRO A 51 -35.22 0.32 51.32
C PRO A 51 -34.63 1.49 52.20
N GLY A 52 -34.06 2.53 51.58
CA GLY A 52 -33.82 3.89 52.15
C GLY A 52 -32.67 4.61 51.42
N LEU A 53 -32.80 5.70 50.64
CA LEU A 53 -33.52 6.99 50.72
C LEU A 53 -32.77 8.08 51.54
N LEU A 54 -32.22 9.09 50.85
CA LEU A 54 -32.22 10.50 51.28
C LEU A 54 -31.88 11.48 50.14
N THR A 55 -32.41 12.69 50.23
CA THR A 55 -32.48 13.77 49.24
C THR A 55 -31.64 14.98 49.65
N LEU A 56 -31.35 15.92 48.72
CA LEU A 56 -31.47 17.37 48.98
C LEU A 56 -31.51 18.25 47.70
N GLN A 57 -31.68 19.57 47.88
CA GLN A 57 -32.32 20.51 46.93
C GLN A 57 -31.41 21.60 46.30
N ARG A 58 -31.99 22.34 45.34
CA ARG A 58 -31.60 23.64 44.68
C ARG A 58 -31.43 24.83 45.70
N PRO A 59 -31.15 26.14 45.35
CA PRO A 59 -31.22 26.87 44.05
C PRO A 59 -30.25 28.09 43.76
N GLY A 60 -30.31 28.68 42.54
CA GLY A 60 -30.64 30.12 42.33
C GLY A 60 -29.60 31.21 41.91
N GLY A 61 -29.92 31.99 40.84
CA GLY A 61 -29.37 33.35 40.47
C GLY A 61 -28.03 33.38 39.69
N GLY A 62 -27.65 34.29 38.77
CA GLY A 62 -28.16 35.51 38.07
C GLY A 62 -26.97 36.15 37.28
N ARG A 63 -27.03 37.15 36.37
CA ARG A 63 -28.10 37.95 35.70
C ARG A 63 -27.52 38.71 34.44
N TRP A 64 -28.21 38.65 33.29
CA TRP A 64 -28.34 39.70 32.21
C TRP A 64 -27.11 40.03 31.30
N GLY A 65 -27.26 40.47 30.03
CA GLY A 65 -28.43 40.78 29.18
C GLY A 65 -28.19 40.55 27.66
N ARG A 66 -29.24 40.39 26.82
CA ARG A 66 -29.86 41.41 25.91
C ARG A 66 -28.99 41.80 24.68
N TYR A 67 -29.40 41.85 23.40
CA TYR A 67 -30.59 41.56 22.54
C TYR A 67 -30.04 41.37 21.09
N GLY A 68 -30.67 40.82 20.04
CA GLY A 68 -31.94 40.15 19.75
C GLY A 68 -31.81 39.43 18.36
N ARG A 69 -32.47 38.29 18.07
CA ARG A 69 -33.80 38.12 17.43
C ARG A 69 -33.93 38.78 16.03
N CYS A 70 -34.47 38.14 14.97
CA CYS A 70 -35.47 37.06 14.92
C CYS A 70 -35.20 35.94 13.87
N SER A 71 -35.77 34.76 14.13
CA SER A 71 -36.07 33.65 13.18
C SER A 71 -37.35 33.99 12.33
N PRO A 72 -37.88 33.17 11.37
CA PRO A 72 -38.13 31.72 11.51
C PRO A 72 -38.05 30.81 10.23
N THR A 73 -38.01 29.50 10.49
CA THR A 73 -38.47 28.38 9.61
C THR A 73 -39.83 27.86 10.14
N PRO A 74 -40.49 26.77 9.67
CA PRO A 74 -40.23 25.83 8.56
C PRO A 74 -41.48 25.41 7.71
N VAL A 75 -41.25 24.53 6.71
CA VAL A 75 -42.07 23.36 6.25
C VAL A 75 -43.61 23.48 6.03
N SER A 76 -44.07 22.94 4.89
CA SER A 76 -45.40 22.33 4.71
C SER A 76 -45.28 21.00 3.93
N ARG A 77 -46.28 20.11 4.02
CA ARG A 77 -46.16 18.65 3.78
C ARG A 77 -47.46 18.07 3.22
N GLU A 78 -47.42 17.42 2.05
CA GLU A 78 -48.50 16.57 1.50
C GLU A 78 -48.03 15.81 0.26
N ARG A 79 -48.76 14.82 -0.29
CA ARG A 79 -49.14 13.48 0.18
C ARG A 79 -49.59 12.70 -1.06
N SER A 80 -48.92 11.58 -1.32
CA SER A 80 -49.16 10.58 -2.39
C SER A 80 -50.63 10.21 -2.71
N ARG A 81 -50.99 10.01 -4.00
CA ARG A 81 -51.29 8.68 -4.62
C ARG A 81 -51.86 8.67 -6.07
N ASP A 82 -51.41 7.67 -6.83
CA ASP A 82 -52.10 6.75 -7.76
C ASP A 82 -52.88 7.19 -9.05
N ALA A 83 -52.33 6.72 -10.18
CA ALA A 83 -52.93 5.79 -11.17
C ALA A 83 -53.62 6.24 -12.49
N ALA A 84 -53.03 5.70 -13.58
CA ALA A 84 -53.63 5.12 -14.80
C ALA A 84 -54.34 6.01 -15.87
N GLY A 85 -54.05 5.72 -17.15
CA GLY A 85 -55.08 5.87 -18.21
C GLY A 85 -54.72 6.38 -19.62
N HIS A 86 -54.02 5.56 -20.42
CA HIS A 86 -54.37 5.25 -21.84
C HIS A 86 -54.29 6.26 -23.03
N VAL A 87 -53.77 5.70 -24.16
CA VAL A 87 -53.99 6.01 -25.60
C VAL A 87 -53.34 7.25 -26.25
N THR A 88 -52.35 6.98 -27.11
CA THR A 88 -51.92 7.80 -28.27
C THR A 88 -52.79 7.54 -29.51
N PRO A 89 -52.90 8.48 -30.47
CA PRO A 89 -52.28 8.18 -31.78
C PRO A 89 -51.70 9.35 -32.62
N ARG A 90 -50.62 9.02 -33.35
CA ARG A 90 -50.19 9.49 -34.70
C ARG A 90 -50.31 10.97 -35.17
N SER A 91 -49.13 11.56 -35.38
CA SER A 91 -48.64 12.09 -36.67
C SER A 91 -49.26 13.34 -37.35
N ARG A 92 -48.45 14.41 -37.51
CA ARG A 92 -48.16 15.14 -38.78
C ARG A 92 -47.08 16.23 -38.59
N LEU A 93 -46.26 16.46 -39.62
CA LEU A 93 -45.35 17.62 -39.79
C LEU A 93 -46.12 18.82 -40.43
N PRO A 94 -45.49 19.98 -40.74
CA PRO A 94 -44.91 20.97 -39.82
C PRO A 94 -45.50 22.39 -40.09
N LEU A 95 -45.23 23.39 -39.24
CA LEU A 95 -45.50 24.80 -39.56
C LEU A 95 -44.38 25.75 -39.14
N HIS A 96 -43.98 26.64 -40.06
CA HIS A 96 -43.24 27.89 -39.79
C HIS A 96 -44.14 28.92 -39.09
N PRO A 97 -43.58 29.88 -38.33
CA PRO A 97 -43.35 31.24 -38.88
C PRO A 97 -42.13 31.97 -38.20
N PRO A 98 -41.94 33.31 -38.35
CA PRO A 98 -41.72 34.03 -39.60
C PRO A 98 -40.43 34.91 -39.59
N LEU A 99 -40.13 35.50 -40.75
CA LEU A 99 -39.03 36.42 -41.00
C LEU A 99 -39.25 37.82 -40.37
N ARG A 100 -38.20 38.47 -39.83
CA ARG A 100 -38.23 39.93 -39.53
C ARG A 100 -36.88 40.64 -39.77
N LEU A 101 -36.93 41.59 -40.70
CA LEU A 101 -36.10 42.81 -40.92
C LEU A 101 -34.58 42.79 -40.73
N LEU A 102 -33.88 43.11 -41.82
CA LEU A 102 -32.49 43.57 -41.88
C LEU A 102 -32.37 45.06 -41.53
N LEU A 103 -31.31 45.44 -40.81
CA LEU A 103 -30.66 46.76 -40.90
C LEU A 103 -29.13 46.57 -41.06
N PRO A 104 -28.42 47.51 -41.72
CA PRO A 104 -27.05 47.28 -42.18
C PRO A 104 -25.96 47.53 -41.13
N LEU A 105 -24.80 46.90 -41.32
CA LEU A 105 -23.59 47.11 -40.51
C LEU A 105 -22.98 48.51 -40.75
N PRO A 106 -22.49 49.20 -39.71
CA PRO A 106 -21.50 50.26 -39.85
C PRO A 106 -20.07 49.68 -39.89
N LEU A 107 -19.17 50.39 -40.57
CA LEU A 107 -17.79 49.94 -40.79
C LEU A 107 -16.89 50.01 -39.54
N ARG A 108 -15.88 49.14 -39.61
CA ARG A 108 -14.71 48.96 -38.75
C ARG A 108 -13.99 50.28 -38.37
N ALA A 109 -13.78 50.49 -37.07
CA ALA A 109 -12.74 51.38 -36.53
C ALA A 109 -11.65 50.54 -35.83
N PRO A 110 -10.35 50.88 -35.96
CA PRO A 110 -9.28 50.10 -35.34
C PRO A 110 -9.19 50.36 -33.84
N ARG A 111 -9.14 49.29 -33.03
CA ARG A 111 -8.76 49.37 -31.61
C ARG A 111 -7.22 49.30 -31.47
N PRO A 112 -6.63 50.00 -30.49
CA PRO A 112 -5.19 49.91 -30.22
C PRO A 112 -4.81 48.54 -29.64
N PRO A 113 -3.53 48.12 -29.73
CA PRO A 113 -3.07 46.86 -29.19
C PRO A 113 -3.07 46.88 -27.65
N LEU A 114 -3.69 45.87 -27.03
CA LEU A 114 -3.47 45.60 -25.61
C LEU A 114 -2.13 44.86 -25.40
N PRO A 115 -1.44 45.08 -24.27
CA PRO A 115 -0.18 44.42 -23.97
C PRO A 115 -0.36 42.92 -23.70
N ALA A 116 0.63 42.13 -24.13
CA ALA A 116 0.59 40.67 -24.10
C ALA A 116 0.89 40.08 -22.70
N MET A 117 -0.06 40.22 -21.75
CA MET A 117 0.04 39.62 -20.40
C MET A 117 -1.31 39.06 -19.91
N ALA A 118 -1.89 38.09 -20.64
CA ALA A 118 -3.10 37.38 -20.20
C ALA A 118 -3.23 35.95 -20.79
N ARG A 119 -2.18 35.11 -20.66
CA ARG A 119 -2.27 33.70 -21.09
C ARG A 119 -1.49 32.69 -20.23
N ARG A 120 -1.36 32.93 -18.92
CA ARG A 120 -0.80 31.97 -17.93
C ARG A 120 -1.54 31.99 -16.58
N LEU A 121 -2.84 31.72 -16.60
CA LEU A 121 -3.66 31.49 -15.40
C LEU A 121 -4.62 30.31 -15.68
N LEU A 122 -4.06 29.11 -15.84
CA LEU A 122 -4.81 27.83 -15.90
C LEU A 122 -3.91 26.56 -15.79
N ALA A 123 -2.63 26.70 -15.43
CA ALA A 123 -1.67 25.59 -15.38
C ALA A 123 -0.77 25.64 -14.12
N ALA A 124 -1.39 25.85 -12.96
CA ALA A 124 -0.71 25.96 -11.66
C ALA A 124 -1.36 25.04 -10.59
N ALA A 125 -1.76 23.83 -11.01
CA ALA A 125 -2.41 22.84 -10.13
C ALA A 125 -1.91 21.39 -10.35
N ALA A 126 -0.75 21.21 -11.02
CA ALA A 126 -0.27 19.90 -11.47
C ALA A 126 1.22 19.64 -11.15
N LEU A 127 1.74 20.20 -10.04
CA LEU A 127 3.08 19.94 -9.51
C LEU A 127 3.08 19.78 -7.98
N LEU A 128 2.08 19.06 -7.46
CA LEU A 128 2.19 18.41 -6.15
C LEU A 128 2.80 17.04 -6.38
N GLY A 129 4.10 16.91 -6.11
CA GLY A 129 4.78 15.62 -6.09
C GLY A 129 4.17 14.76 -4.98
N PHE A 130 3.62 13.61 -5.34
CA PHE A 130 3.08 12.65 -4.38
C PHE A 130 4.24 12.00 -3.61
N LEU A 131 4.63 12.61 -2.49
CA LEU A 131 5.19 11.87 -1.37
C LEU A 131 4.24 10.70 -1.08
N GLN A 132 4.76 9.46 -1.08
CA GLN A 132 3.99 8.26 -0.72
C GLN A 132 3.75 8.24 0.81
N VAL A 133 2.97 9.21 1.28
CA VAL A 133 2.42 9.26 2.64
C VAL A 133 1.38 8.14 2.73
N SER A 134 1.44 7.35 3.81
CA SER A 134 0.44 6.32 4.13
C SER A 134 -0.96 6.92 4.09
N SER A 135 -1.88 6.32 3.31
CA SER A 135 -3.22 6.86 3.16
C SER A 135 -4.02 6.63 4.45
N SER A 136 -4.69 7.68 4.93
CA SER A 136 -5.46 7.65 6.18
C SER A 136 -6.96 7.47 5.89
N PHE A 137 -7.59 6.56 6.62
CA PHE A 137 -8.97 6.15 6.44
C PHE A 137 -9.64 5.97 7.80
N ASP A 138 -10.87 6.45 7.93
CA ASP A 138 -11.71 6.20 9.08
C ASP A 138 -13.12 5.72 8.67
N VAL A 139 -13.71 4.89 9.53
CA VAL A 139 -15.06 4.38 9.37
C VAL A 139 -15.89 4.85 10.56
N LYS A 140 -17.00 5.54 10.27
CA LYS A 140 -17.92 6.07 11.27
C LYS A 140 -19.27 5.36 11.20
N ASP A 141 -19.92 5.23 12.36
CA ASP A 141 -21.31 4.78 12.44
C ASP A 141 -22.29 5.92 12.10
N SER A 142 -23.59 5.62 12.15
CA SER A 142 -24.67 6.60 11.90
C SER A 142 -24.75 7.72 12.94
N THR A 143 -24.05 7.59 14.08
CA THR A 143 -23.93 8.63 15.12
C THR A 143 -22.68 9.50 14.93
N GLY A 144 -21.80 9.15 13.99
CA GLY A 144 -20.53 9.82 13.73
C GLY A 144 -19.37 9.31 14.59
N LYS A 145 -19.55 8.24 15.37
CA LYS A 145 -18.48 7.63 16.16
C LYS A 145 -17.57 6.78 15.26
N VAL A 146 -16.26 7.00 15.34
CA VAL A 146 -15.25 6.20 14.63
C VAL A 146 -15.16 4.80 15.27
N CYS A 147 -15.16 3.77 14.42
CA CYS A 147 -15.11 2.36 14.81
C CYS A 147 -13.94 1.58 14.17
N ILE A 148 -13.33 2.14 13.12
CA ILE A 148 -12.06 1.71 12.54
C ILE A 148 -11.30 2.97 12.16
N ILE A 149 -10.00 3.02 12.48
CA ILE A 149 -9.07 4.03 12.00
C ILE A 149 -7.82 3.33 11.46
N ALA A 150 -7.38 3.71 10.27
CA ALA A 150 -6.35 2.99 9.51
C ALA A 150 -5.49 3.94 8.68
N ASN A 151 -4.20 3.98 8.96
CA ASN A 151 -3.18 4.53 8.07
C ASN A 151 -2.46 3.34 7.44
N LEU A 152 -2.39 3.25 6.11
CA LEU A 152 -1.66 2.16 5.46
C LEU A 152 -1.14 2.54 4.07
N THR A 153 -0.05 1.89 3.69
CA THR A 153 0.39 1.77 2.29
C THR A 153 0.12 0.35 1.84
N ALA A 154 -0.41 0.18 0.63
CA ALA A 154 -0.60 -1.14 0.02
C ALA A 154 -0.16 -1.12 -1.45
N ALA A 155 0.71 -2.05 -1.81
CA ALA A 155 1.13 -2.31 -3.19
C ALA A 155 0.53 -3.64 -3.68
N PHE A 156 -0.07 -3.61 -4.87
CA PHE A 156 -0.72 -4.76 -5.50
C PHE A 156 0.14 -5.24 -6.66
N THR A 157 0.28 -6.56 -6.77
CA THR A 157 0.76 -7.25 -7.97
C THR A 157 -0.29 -8.27 -8.37
N VAL A 158 -0.85 -8.13 -9.57
CA VAL A 158 -1.97 -8.96 -10.06
C VAL A 158 -1.55 -9.71 -11.31
N GLU A 159 -1.64 -11.03 -11.29
CA GLU A 159 -1.50 -11.87 -12.49
C GLU A 159 -2.83 -11.88 -13.27
N TYR A 160 -2.79 -11.54 -14.55
CA TYR A 160 -3.95 -11.54 -15.43
C TYR A 160 -3.59 -12.07 -16.83
N LYS A 161 -4.60 -12.36 -17.65
CA LYS A 161 -4.40 -12.78 -19.05
C LYS A 161 -4.59 -11.63 -20.01
N SER A 162 -3.61 -11.43 -20.89
CA SER A 162 -3.66 -10.50 -22.01
C SER A 162 -3.32 -11.24 -23.30
N ASN A 163 -4.17 -11.15 -24.32
CA ASN A 163 -4.03 -11.82 -25.61
C ASN A 163 -3.63 -13.32 -25.53
N GLY A 164 -4.16 -14.03 -24.51
CA GLY A 164 -3.83 -15.44 -24.24
C GLY A 164 -2.55 -15.69 -23.45
N GLN A 165 -1.70 -14.69 -23.25
CA GLN A 165 -0.48 -14.75 -22.44
C GLN A 165 -0.73 -14.32 -20.99
N LYS A 166 0.13 -14.78 -20.08
CA LYS A 166 0.15 -14.31 -18.68
C LYS A 166 0.92 -13.00 -18.57
N GLN A 167 0.32 -12.02 -17.91
CA GLN A 167 0.88 -10.68 -17.67
C GLN A 167 0.71 -10.30 -16.20
N PHE A 168 1.55 -9.39 -15.70
CA PHE A 168 1.45 -8.82 -14.36
C PHE A 168 1.14 -7.32 -14.44
N ALA A 169 0.27 -6.85 -13.55
CA ALA A 169 0.01 -5.44 -13.30
C ALA A 169 0.50 -5.08 -11.89
N HIS A 170 1.21 -3.96 -11.76
CA HIS A 170 1.76 -3.46 -10.50
C HIS A 170 1.23 -2.04 -10.25
N PHE A 171 0.63 -1.80 -9.08
CA PHE A 171 0.07 -0.49 -8.71
C PHE A 171 -0.08 -0.35 -7.19
N PHE A 172 -0.22 0.88 -6.72
CA PHE A 172 -0.41 1.20 -5.31
C PHE A 172 -1.88 1.55 -5.01
N LEU A 173 -2.28 1.40 -3.75
CA LEU A 173 -3.53 1.97 -3.24
C LEU A 173 -3.43 3.51 -3.33
N PRO A 174 -4.28 4.18 -4.11
CA PRO A 174 -4.18 5.61 -4.28
C PRO A 174 -4.78 6.36 -3.08
N GLN A 175 -4.26 7.56 -2.81
CA GLN A 175 -4.73 8.44 -1.73
C GLN A 175 -6.20 8.89 -1.87
N ASN A 176 -6.81 8.72 -3.05
CA ASN A 176 -8.22 9.04 -3.32
C ASN A 176 -9.18 7.85 -3.10
N ALA A 177 -8.71 6.73 -2.52
CA ALA A 177 -9.57 5.60 -2.19
C ALA A 177 -10.65 5.99 -1.15
N THR A 178 -11.87 5.46 -1.28
CA THR A 178 -13.01 5.84 -0.43
C THR A 178 -13.50 4.69 0.44
N THR A 179 -13.78 4.96 1.73
CA THR A 179 -14.32 3.98 2.67
C THR A 179 -15.80 3.68 2.40
N GLN A 180 -16.56 4.64 1.90
CA GLN A 180 -17.98 4.50 1.58
C GLN A 180 -18.20 4.02 0.13
N PRO A 181 -19.29 3.28 -0.16
CA PRO A 181 -20.37 2.85 0.75
C PRO A 181 -20.14 1.47 1.40
N HIS A 182 -18.96 0.85 1.21
CA HIS A 182 -18.75 -0.57 1.54
C HIS A 182 -18.16 -0.83 2.94
N SER A 183 -17.64 0.19 3.62
CA SER A 183 -17.23 0.08 5.03
C SER A 183 -18.42 0.16 5.97
N SER A 184 -18.33 -0.49 7.13
CA SER A 184 -19.35 -0.47 8.18
C SER A 184 -18.72 -0.70 9.55
N CYS A 185 -19.31 -0.14 10.59
CA CYS A 185 -18.94 -0.44 11.97
C CYS A 185 -19.49 -1.77 12.49
N GLY A 186 -20.42 -2.37 11.74
CA GLY A 186 -21.21 -3.49 12.24
C GLY A 186 -22.19 -3.09 13.34
N ASP A 187 -23.15 -3.96 13.59
CA ASP A 187 -24.07 -3.88 14.72
C ASP A 187 -23.52 -4.81 15.79
N GLY A 188 -23.13 -4.26 16.96
CA GLY A 188 -22.17 -4.88 17.90
C GLY A 188 -22.49 -6.25 18.51
N ASN A 189 -23.61 -6.88 18.13
CA ASN A 189 -24.02 -8.24 18.51
C ASN A 189 -24.20 -9.20 17.30
N THR A 190 -24.18 -8.71 16.06
CA THR A 190 -24.62 -9.46 14.86
C THR A 190 -23.71 -9.30 13.64
N SER A 191 -22.90 -8.25 13.55
CA SER A 191 -21.95 -8.06 12.44
C SER A 191 -20.68 -7.37 12.93
N ASN A 192 -19.53 -7.83 12.42
CA ASN A 192 -18.24 -7.23 12.75
C ASN A 192 -17.97 -5.98 11.88
N PRO A 193 -17.08 -5.07 12.34
CA PRO A 193 -16.60 -3.96 11.52
C PRO A 193 -15.92 -4.43 10.23
N ILE A 194 -16.07 -3.63 9.18
CA ILE A 194 -15.50 -3.84 7.85
C ILE A 194 -14.87 -2.53 7.41
N LEU A 195 -13.56 -2.55 7.10
CA LEU A 195 -12.93 -1.51 6.28
C LEU A 195 -13.00 -1.96 4.82
N ALA A 196 -13.49 -1.12 3.93
CA ALA A 196 -13.56 -1.42 2.50
C ALA A 196 -13.23 -0.16 1.69
N LEU A 197 -12.08 -0.19 1.01
CA LEU A 197 -11.48 0.93 0.30
C LEU A 197 -11.71 0.75 -1.20
N SER A 198 -12.59 1.57 -1.77
CA SER A 198 -12.95 1.57 -3.19
C SER A 198 -12.01 2.50 -3.96
N PHE A 199 -11.48 2.07 -5.11
CA PHE A 199 -10.59 2.91 -5.92
C PHE A 199 -10.54 2.50 -7.41
N GLY A 200 -10.03 3.41 -8.25
CA GLY A 200 -9.89 3.19 -9.70
C GLY A 200 -11.21 2.85 -10.40
N ALA A 201 -11.17 2.09 -11.50
CA ALA A 201 -12.38 1.68 -12.21
C ALA A 201 -13.06 0.46 -11.56
N GLY A 202 -13.33 0.51 -10.25
CA GLY A 202 -14.12 -0.51 -9.54
C GLY A 202 -13.31 -1.58 -8.81
N HIS A 203 -12.13 -1.24 -8.29
CA HIS A 203 -11.37 -2.09 -7.37
C HIS A 203 -11.80 -1.83 -5.92
N LEU A 204 -11.68 -2.85 -5.07
CA LEU A 204 -12.08 -2.81 -3.67
C LEU A 204 -11.13 -3.65 -2.82
N LEU A 205 -10.43 -3.00 -1.89
CA LEU A 205 -9.66 -3.67 -0.83
C LEU A 205 -10.50 -3.72 0.45
N ARG A 206 -10.82 -4.91 0.95
CA ARG A 206 -11.71 -5.12 2.10
C ARG A 206 -11.02 -5.91 3.22
N LEU A 207 -11.03 -5.36 4.43
CA LEU A 207 -10.65 -6.03 5.68
C LEU A 207 -11.92 -6.26 6.50
N ASN A 208 -12.26 -7.51 6.76
CA ASN A 208 -13.31 -7.91 7.70
C ASN A 208 -12.66 -8.21 9.05
N PHE A 209 -13.10 -7.55 10.11
CA PHE A 209 -12.52 -7.73 11.44
C PHE A 209 -13.25 -8.83 12.22
N SER A 210 -12.63 -9.30 13.29
CA SER A 210 -13.28 -10.03 14.37
C SER A 210 -12.66 -9.61 15.71
N LYS A 211 -13.41 -9.78 16.80
CA LYS A 211 -12.90 -9.54 18.16
C LYS A 211 -13.10 -10.76 19.06
N THR A 212 -12.18 -10.95 19.99
CA THR A 212 -12.29 -11.85 21.14
C THR A 212 -12.55 -11.01 22.40
N VAL A 213 -12.31 -11.60 23.58
CA VAL A 213 -12.35 -10.90 24.87
C VAL A 213 -11.14 -9.97 25.05
N ASP A 214 -10.01 -10.27 24.39
CA ASP A 214 -8.69 -9.68 24.63
C ASP A 214 -8.03 -9.05 23.39
N LYS A 215 -8.51 -9.36 22.18
CA LYS A 215 -7.87 -9.01 20.90
C LYS A 215 -8.89 -8.64 19.81
N TYR A 216 -8.41 -7.94 18.79
CA TYR A 216 -9.04 -7.88 17.47
C TYR A 216 -8.07 -8.42 16.40
N GLN A 217 -8.63 -8.95 15.31
CA GLN A 217 -7.86 -9.44 14.16
C GLN A 217 -8.59 -9.17 12.85
N VAL A 218 -7.84 -9.18 11.75
CA VAL A 218 -8.43 -9.27 10.40
C VAL A 218 -8.79 -10.74 10.16
N GLU A 219 -10.08 -11.05 10.19
CA GLU A 219 -10.61 -12.40 9.95
C GLU A 219 -10.48 -12.78 8.48
N GLN A 220 -10.71 -11.82 7.59
CA GLN A 220 -10.63 -12.00 6.15
C GLN A 220 -10.19 -10.71 5.48
N LEU A 221 -9.13 -10.80 4.69
CA LEU A 221 -8.75 -9.79 3.71
C LEU A 221 -9.23 -10.28 2.34
N THR A 222 -9.95 -9.40 1.63
CA THR A 222 -10.48 -9.64 0.29
C THR A 222 -10.04 -8.50 -0.62
N PHE A 223 -9.51 -8.83 -1.80
CA PHE A 223 -9.25 -7.88 -2.87
C PHE A 223 -10.07 -8.24 -4.12
N ARG A 224 -10.95 -7.33 -4.49
CA ARG A 224 -11.80 -7.43 -5.68
C ARG A 224 -11.27 -6.44 -6.72
N TYR A 225 -10.95 -6.90 -7.92
CA TYR A 225 -10.30 -6.10 -8.97
C TYR A 225 -11.01 -6.26 -10.31
N ASN A 226 -11.18 -5.15 -11.01
CA ASN A 226 -11.85 -5.11 -12.29
C ASN A 226 -10.83 -5.29 -13.43
N LEU A 227 -10.79 -6.47 -14.05
CA LEU A 227 -9.91 -6.73 -15.21
C LEU A 227 -10.32 -5.98 -16.49
N SER A 228 -11.43 -5.23 -16.47
CA SER A 228 -11.81 -4.30 -17.54
C SER A 228 -11.27 -2.88 -17.34
N ASP A 229 -10.53 -2.62 -16.25
CA ASP A 229 -9.83 -1.34 -16.06
C ASP A 229 -8.63 -1.28 -17.02
N THR A 230 -8.82 -0.63 -18.16
CA THR A 230 -7.78 -0.48 -19.19
C THR A 230 -6.60 0.40 -18.75
N THR A 231 -6.68 1.09 -17.62
CA THR A 231 -5.55 1.88 -17.08
C THR A 231 -4.53 1.01 -16.32
N LEU A 232 -4.97 -0.12 -15.74
CA LEU A 232 -4.12 -1.06 -15.00
C LEU A 232 -3.93 -2.40 -15.74
N PHE A 233 -4.92 -2.84 -16.50
CA PHE A 233 -4.99 -4.15 -17.15
C PHE A 233 -5.08 -4.02 -18.68
N HIS A 234 -4.01 -3.49 -19.29
CA HIS A 234 -3.93 -3.32 -20.74
C HIS A 234 -4.19 -4.62 -21.50
N ASN A 235 -5.04 -4.57 -22.53
CA ASN A 235 -5.38 -5.72 -23.39
C ASN A 235 -5.83 -6.98 -22.63
N SER A 236 -6.48 -6.82 -21.48
CA SER A 236 -7.04 -7.92 -20.69
C SER A 236 -8.14 -8.68 -21.46
N THR A 237 -8.00 -10.00 -21.55
CA THR A 237 -8.95 -10.86 -22.29
C THR A 237 -10.09 -11.41 -21.42
N GLU A 238 -10.06 -11.20 -20.10
CA GLU A 238 -11.06 -11.79 -19.19
C GLU A 238 -12.25 -10.87 -18.89
N GLY A 239 -12.12 -9.55 -19.07
CA GLY A 239 -13.24 -8.58 -19.12
C GLY A 239 -14.21 -8.57 -17.93
N LYS A 240 -13.79 -9.09 -16.76
CA LYS A 240 -14.67 -9.38 -15.62
C LYS A 240 -14.05 -8.92 -14.31
N VAL A 241 -14.90 -8.75 -13.30
CA VAL A 241 -14.43 -8.48 -11.94
C VAL A 241 -14.04 -9.80 -11.27
N MET A 242 -12.82 -9.83 -10.74
CA MET A 242 -12.21 -10.96 -10.04
C MET A 242 -12.14 -10.67 -8.54
N GLU A 243 -12.03 -11.73 -7.74
CA GLU A 243 -11.86 -11.63 -6.29
C GLU A 243 -10.80 -12.63 -5.80
N ALA A 244 -9.95 -12.17 -4.87
CA ALA A 244 -9.00 -12.98 -4.13
C ALA A 244 -9.22 -12.73 -2.62
N SER A 245 -9.14 -13.78 -1.80
CA SER A 245 -9.35 -13.68 -0.35
C SER A 245 -8.36 -14.56 0.42
N GLN A 246 -7.94 -14.10 1.60
CA GLN A 246 -7.06 -14.81 2.53
C GLN A 246 -7.26 -14.31 3.96
N LYS A 247 -6.98 -15.14 4.97
CA LYS A 247 -6.87 -14.70 6.37
C LYS A 247 -5.43 -14.29 6.68
N PRO A 248 -5.12 -13.00 6.93
CA PRO A 248 -3.76 -12.56 7.21
C PRO A 248 -3.44 -12.59 8.70
N VAL A 249 -2.15 -12.66 9.05
CA VAL A 249 -1.69 -12.55 10.44
C VAL A 249 -1.57 -11.07 10.84
N ILE A 250 -2.72 -10.40 10.93
CA ILE A 250 -2.87 -9.01 11.39
C ILE A 250 -3.80 -9.04 12.59
N GLN A 251 -3.24 -8.89 13.80
CA GLN A 251 -3.95 -8.98 15.07
C GLN A 251 -3.29 -8.09 16.12
N ALA A 252 -4.08 -7.55 17.03
CA ALA A 252 -3.61 -6.74 18.15
C ALA A 252 -4.50 -6.92 19.38
N HIS A 253 -4.00 -6.50 20.54
CA HIS A 253 -4.82 -6.43 21.75
C HIS A 253 -5.87 -5.32 21.64
N LEU A 254 -7.02 -5.51 22.29
CA LEU A 254 -8.00 -4.43 22.45
C LEU A 254 -7.35 -3.24 23.20
N ASP A 255 -7.81 -2.03 22.89
CA ASP A 255 -7.23 -0.76 23.35
C ASP A 255 -5.72 -0.61 23.02
N THR A 256 -5.29 -1.17 21.88
CA THR A 256 -3.96 -0.93 21.29
C THR A 256 -4.02 -0.69 19.79
N GLU A 257 -3.18 0.22 19.28
CA GLU A 257 -2.92 0.34 17.84
C GLU A 257 -2.09 -0.87 17.35
N TYR A 258 -2.47 -1.49 16.24
CA TYR A 258 -1.58 -2.39 15.50
C TYR A 258 -0.60 -1.54 14.69
N ARG A 259 0.70 -1.70 14.93
CA ARG A 259 1.75 -1.03 14.14
C ARG A 259 2.62 -2.05 13.40
N CYS A 260 2.84 -1.80 12.11
CA CYS A 260 3.76 -2.56 11.27
C CYS A 260 4.37 -1.65 10.21
N ILE A 261 5.61 -1.21 10.45
CA ILE A 261 6.37 -0.34 9.57
C ILE A 261 6.91 -1.16 8.39
N ASN A 262 7.54 -2.30 8.69
CA ASN A 262 8.15 -3.18 7.71
C ASN A 262 7.12 -3.86 6.78
N SER A 263 7.56 -4.18 5.57
CA SER A 263 6.73 -4.77 4.52
C SER A 263 6.22 -6.16 4.87
N LYS A 264 4.89 -6.31 4.94
CA LYS A 264 4.19 -7.58 5.14
C LYS A 264 3.56 -8.04 3.82
N HIS A 265 4.10 -9.11 3.26
CA HIS A 265 3.60 -9.72 2.02
C HIS A 265 2.48 -10.72 2.29
N ILE A 266 1.39 -10.61 1.53
CA ILE A 266 0.23 -11.49 1.60
C ILE A 266 -0.01 -12.08 0.21
N LEU A 267 0.27 -13.39 0.09
CA LEU A 267 0.24 -14.15 -1.15
C LEU A 267 -1.12 -14.84 -1.34
N MET A 268 -1.94 -14.29 -2.23
CA MET A 268 -3.20 -14.89 -2.69
C MET A 268 -3.02 -15.48 -4.09
N LYS A 269 -3.96 -16.35 -4.50
CA LYS A 269 -3.85 -17.23 -5.69
C LYS A 269 -3.27 -16.59 -6.97
N HIS A 270 -3.70 -15.38 -7.32
CA HIS A 270 -3.22 -14.62 -8.49
C HIS A 270 -2.91 -13.15 -8.12
N VAL A 271 -2.78 -12.86 -6.82
CA VAL A 271 -2.60 -11.49 -6.32
C VAL A 271 -1.65 -11.51 -5.14
N ASN A 272 -0.61 -10.70 -5.20
CA ASN A 272 0.26 -10.42 -4.05
C ASN A 272 -0.08 -9.01 -3.57
N ILE A 273 -0.36 -8.87 -2.28
CA ILE A 273 -0.55 -7.56 -1.64
C ILE A 273 0.58 -7.37 -0.64
N THR A 274 1.31 -6.27 -0.75
CA THR A 274 2.35 -5.88 0.20
C THR A 274 1.83 -4.68 0.99
N PHE A 275 1.65 -4.85 2.29
CA PHE A 275 1.33 -3.76 3.21
C PHE A 275 2.60 -3.23 3.85
N SER A 276 2.73 -1.92 3.99
CA SER A 276 3.83 -1.26 4.73
C SER A 276 3.31 0.03 5.37
N ASN A 277 4.04 0.55 6.36
CA ASN A 277 3.63 1.74 7.13
C ASN A 277 2.17 1.66 7.60
N VAL A 278 1.82 0.52 8.22
CA VAL A 278 0.48 0.24 8.74
C VAL A 278 0.37 0.70 10.19
N THR A 279 -0.59 1.58 10.45
CA THR A 279 -1.12 1.86 11.80
C THR A 279 -2.63 1.63 11.74
N LEU A 280 -3.13 0.64 12.44
CA LEU A 280 -4.52 0.16 12.30
C LEU A 280 -5.13 -0.08 13.67
N GLU A 281 -6.36 0.40 13.89
CA GLU A 281 -7.13 0.06 15.08
C GLU A 281 -8.61 -0.15 14.74
N ALA A 282 -9.15 -1.29 15.18
CA ALA A 282 -10.58 -1.58 15.15
C ALA A 282 -11.14 -1.51 16.58
N PHE A 283 -12.39 -1.08 16.70
CA PHE A 283 -13.08 -0.86 17.97
C PHE A 283 -12.45 0.22 18.90
N PRO A 284 -11.89 1.35 18.40
CA PRO A 284 -11.29 2.37 19.26
C PRO A 284 -12.32 2.97 20.21
N THR A 285 -11.96 3.08 21.49
CA THR A 285 -12.85 3.60 22.54
C THR A 285 -13.06 5.11 22.43
N ASN A 286 -12.00 5.85 22.09
CA ASN A 286 -11.98 7.32 22.00
C ASN A 286 -12.01 7.87 20.56
N GLY A 287 -12.34 7.03 19.57
CA GLY A 287 -12.40 7.42 18.15
C GLY A 287 -11.08 7.92 17.54
N THR A 288 -9.96 7.60 18.19
CA THR A 288 -8.58 7.94 17.86
C THR A 288 -7.70 6.73 18.17
N PHE A 289 -6.47 6.67 17.65
CA PHE A 289 -5.52 5.61 17.99
C PHE A 289 -5.23 5.58 19.50
N SER A 290 -5.20 4.37 20.05
CA SER A 290 -4.82 4.07 21.42
C SER A 290 -3.33 4.39 21.66
N ARG A 291 -3.00 4.78 22.89
CA ARG A 291 -1.61 5.12 23.27
C ARG A 291 -0.67 3.92 23.35
N ASN A 292 -1.21 2.73 23.52
CA ASN A 292 -0.46 1.49 23.60
C ASN A 292 -0.38 0.86 22.21
N THR A 293 0.77 0.29 21.87
CA THR A 293 1.00 -0.34 20.56
C THR A 293 1.16 -1.86 20.68
N THR A 294 0.49 -2.61 19.81
CA THR A 294 0.89 -3.99 19.47
C THR A 294 1.71 -3.96 18.17
N GLU A 295 2.99 -4.25 18.27
CA GLU A 295 3.90 -4.32 17.10
C GLU A 295 3.82 -5.69 16.41
N CYS A 296 3.90 -5.67 15.08
CA CYS A 296 3.93 -6.87 14.27
C CYS A 296 5.23 -7.67 14.41
N SER A 297 5.21 -8.93 13.97
CA SER A 297 6.38 -9.82 13.94
C SER A 297 7.54 -9.25 13.12
N GLU A 298 7.23 -8.52 12.06
CA GLU A 298 8.17 -7.98 11.07
C GLU A 298 8.99 -6.80 11.63
N ASP A 299 8.47 -6.06 12.61
CA ASP A 299 9.16 -4.94 13.27
C ASP A 299 10.01 -5.40 14.48
N ARG A 300 9.84 -6.64 14.94
CA ARG A 300 10.54 -7.17 16.13
C ARG A 300 12.00 -7.48 15.82
N VAL A 301 12.89 -6.66 16.36
CA VAL A 301 14.35 -6.89 16.33
C VAL A 301 14.67 -8.23 16.98
N SER A 302 15.32 -9.14 16.24
CA SER A 302 15.88 -10.37 16.81
C SER A 302 17.07 -10.04 17.71
N THR A 303 16.84 -9.94 19.02
CA THR A 303 17.88 -9.90 20.04
C THR A 303 18.54 -11.26 20.19
N THR A 304 19.39 -11.63 19.23
CA THR A 304 20.39 -12.67 19.43
C THR A 304 21.48 -12.12 20.36
N THR A 305 21.28 -12.31 21.67
CA THR A 305 22.24 -11.92 22.70
C THR A 305 23.57 -12.67 22.49
N VAL A 306 24.57 -11.97 21.95
CA VAL A 306 25.93 -12.50 21.83
C VAL A 306 26.57 -12.51 23.22
N VAL A 307 26.57 -13.68 23.87
CA VAL A 307 27.31 -13.90 25.11
C VAL A 307 28.76 -14.25 24.76
N PRO A 308 29.77 -13.50 25.25
CA PRO A 308 31.17 -13.82 24.97
C PRO A 308 31.60 -15.05 25.79
N THR A 309 31.94 -16.15 25.11
CA THR A 309 32.48 -17.37 25.74
C THR A 309 33.95 -17.55 25.42
N THR A 310 34.78 -17.34 26.44
CA THR A 310 36.23 -17.61 26.44
C THR A 310 36.50 -19.11 26.22
N PRO A 311 37.49 -19.52 25.40
CA PRO A 311 37.72 -20.93 25.11
C PRO A 311 38.43 -21.64 26.28
N LYS A 312 37.91 -22.79 26.70
CA LYS A 312 38.69 -23.78 27.45
C LYS A 312 38.39 -25.21 27.00
N GLN A 313 39.45 -25.89 26.61
CA GLN A 313 39.52 -27.24 26.06
C GLN A 313 39.39 -28.31 27.16
N THR A 314 38.48 -29.28 26.99
CA THR A 314 38.57 -30.63 27.60
C THR A 314 37.90 -31.68 26.71
N THR A 315 38.54 -32.85 26.57
CA THR A 315 38.13 -34.00 25.75
C THR A 315 37.41 -35.11 26.52
N ALA A 316 36.29 -35.62 25.99
CA ALA A 316 35.75 -37.00 26.06
C ALA A 316 34.32 -37.01 25.43
N LYS A 317 33.68 -38.05 24.90
CA LYS A 317 33.97 -39.33 24.20
C LYS A 317 32.61 -40.09 24.20
N HIS A 318 32.05 -40.41 23.02
CA HIS A 318 30.80 -41.19 22.77
C HIS A 318 29.48 -40.64 23.37
N THR A 319 28.38 -40.57 22.61
CA THR A 319 27.61 -41.75 22.13
C THR A 319 26.85 -41.45 20.82
N THR A 320 26.71 -42.46 19.96
CA THR A 320 26.07 -42.37 18.64
C THR A 320 24.62 -42.84 18.70
N SER A 321 23.62 -42.04 18.28
CA SER A 321 22.35 -42.59 17.78
C SER A 321 21.52 -41.63 16.92
N GLN A 322 21.35 -42.04 15.65
CA GLN A 322 20.15 -41.95 14.78
C GLN A 322 19.35 -40.64 14.60
N VAL A 323 19.60 -40.05 13.43
CA VAL A 323 18.72 -39.32 12.50
C VAL A 323 17.19 -39.39 12.75
N PRO A 324 16.52 -38.23 12.71
CA PRO A 324 15.24 -38.08 12.01
C PRO A 324 15.38 -37.20 10.75
N THR A 325 14.85 -37.67 9.62
CA THR A 325 14.92 -36.99 8.33
C THR A 325 13.97 -35.80 8.26
N ALA A 326 14.48 -34.57 8.23
CA ALA A 326 13.67 -33.37 8.06
C ALA A 326 13.57 -32.95 6.58
N SER A 327 12.33 -32.72 6.13
CA SER A 327 11.97 -32.20 4.80
C SER A 327 12.62 -30.83 4.53
N PRO A 328 12.98 -30.47 3.27
CA PRO A 328 13.63 -29.19 2.97
C PRO A 328 12.79 -27.98 3.42
N ALA A 329 13.43 -27.07 4.15
CA ALA A 329 12.83 -25.82 4.59
C ALA A 329 12.54 -24.89 3.39
N PRO A 330 11.51 -24.03 3.46
CA PRO A 330 11.28 -22.99 2.46
C PRO A 330 12.48 -22.05 2.37
N THR A 331 12.93 -21.74 1.16
CA THR A 331 14.04 -20.83 0.90
C THR A 331 13.81 -19.49 1.58
N ALA A 332 14.74 -19.10 2.47
CA ALA A 332 14.71 -17.78 3.11
C ALA A 332 14.81 -16.68 2.04
N LEU A 333 14.04 -15.60 2.20
CA LEU A 333 14.26 -14.36 1.47
C LEU A 333 15.70 -13.88 1.72
N PRO A 334 16.38 -13.30 0.71
CA PRO A 334 17.74 -12.80 0.89
C PRO A 334 17.77 -11.72 1.98
N PRO A 335 18.77 -11.71 2.87
CA PRO A 335 18.85 -10.74 3.95
C PRO A 335 18.99 -9.31 3.40
N ASN A 336 18.52 -8.33 4.18
CA ASN A 336 18.72 -6.91 3.87
C ASN A 336 20.21 -6.60 3.62
N PRO A 337 20.55 -5.75 2.64
CA PRO A 337 21.94 -5.48 2.30
C PRO A 337 22.69 -4.82 3.47
N ALA A 338 23.95 -5.23 3.65
CA ALA A 338 24.81 -4.65 4.68
C ALA A 338 25.07 -3.16 4.40
N VAL A 339 25.07 -2.34 5.46
CA VAL A 339 25.30 -0.90 5.35
C VAL A 339 26.79 -0.64 5.09
N GLY A 340 27.09 -0.02 3.95
CA GLY A 340 28.44 0.41 3.59
C GLY A 340 28.67 1.89 3.84
N ARG A 341 29.93 2.27 4.06
CA ARG A 341 30.37 3.67 4.11
C ARG A 341 31.19 4.00 2.88
N TYR A 342 30.84 5.11 2.24
CA TYR A 342 31.40 5.57 0.98
C TYR A 342 31.71 7.06 1.07
N ASN A 343 32.82 7.50 0.51
CA ASN A 343 33.18 8.89 0.42
C ASN A 343 33.67 9.27 -0.99
N VAL A 344 33.60 10.55 -1.30
CA VAL A 344 34.22 11.17 -2.47
C VAL A 344 34.98 12.39 -1.98
N THR A 345 36.28 12.43 -2.27
CA THR A 345 37.19 13.52 -1.89
C THR A 345 37.53 14.33 -3.12
N GLY A 346 37.21 15.63 -3.10
CA GLY A 346 37.58 16.61 -4.11
C GLY A 346 38.85 17.36 -3.72
N THR A 347 39.16 18.45 -4.44
CA THR A 347 40.33 19.31 -4.15
C THR A 347 40.27 19.96 -2.76
N ASN A 348 39.07 20.15 -2.22
CA ASN A 348 38.81 20.88 -0.99
C ASN A 348 38.46 19.95 0.19
N GLY A 349 38.81 18.66 0.08
CA GLY A 349 38.45 17.62 1.05
C GLY A 349 37.22 16.80 0.63
N THR A 350 36.63 16.07 1.58
CA THR A 350 35.44 15.24 1.33
C THR A 350 34.24 16.09 0.96
N CYS A 351 33.55 15.70 -0.11
CA CYS A 351 32.44 16.45 -0.70
C CYS A 351 31.20 15.58 -0.96
N VAL A 352 31.34 14.25 -0.87
CA VAL A 352 30.22 13.33 -0.60
C VAL A 352 30.64 12.41 0.54
N LEU A 353 29.77 12.26 1.54
CA LEU A 353 29.85 11.21 2.55
C LEU A 353 28.51 10.48 2.58
N ALA A 354 28.54 9.16 2.47
CA ALA A 354 27.35 8.32 2.45
C ALA A 354 27.54 7.07 3.32
N SER A 355 26.48 6.67 4.02
CA SER A 355 26.38 5.45 4.78
C SER A 355 25.05 4.79 4.41
N MET A 356 25.06 3.70 3.64
CA MET A 356 23.83 3.07 3.14
C MET A 356 24.05 1.61 2.73
N GLY A 357 23.04 0.76 2.98
CA GLY A 357 22.89 -0.54 2.33
C GLY A 357 22.17 -0.38 0.99
N LEU A 358 22.55 -1.16 -0.02
CA LEU A 358 22.00 -1.06 -1.38
C LEU A 358 21.60 -2.43 -1.92
N GLN A 359 20.41 -2.50 -2.49
CA GLN A 359 19.91 -3.64 -3.26
C GLN A 359 19.43 -3.11 -4.62
N LEU A 360 19.98 -3.66 -5.71
CA LEU A 360 19.54 -3.37 -7.06
C LEU A 360 18.54 -4.44 -7.50
N ASN A 361 17.37 -4.01 -7.94
CA ASN A 361 16.29 -4.86 -8.41
C ASN A 361 16.05 -4.57 -9.90
N ILE A 362 16.38 -5.53 -10.78
CA ILE A 362 16.19 -5.40 -12.23
C ILE A 362 15.27 -6.49 -12.75
N THR A 363 14.22 -6.08 -13.47
CA THR A 363 13.34 -7.00 -14.21
C THR A 363 13.72 -7.00 -15.70
N TYR A 364 14.11 -8.15 -16.23
CA TYR A 364 14.68 -8.27 -17.58
C TYR A 364 14.02 -9.40 -18.40
N GLN A 365 14.06 -9.32 -19.74
CA GLN A 365 13.55 -10.40 -20.59
C GLN A 365 14.62 -11.48 -20.79
N LYS A 366 14.23 -12.75 -20.60
CA LYS A 366 15.08 -13.93 -20.85
C LYS A 366 14.99 -14.41 -22.30
N LYS A 367 15.92 -15.29 -22.69
CA LYS A 367 15.99 -15.98 -23.99
C LYS A 367 14.77 -16.84 -24.28
N ASP A 368 14.08 -17.32 -23.24
CA ASP A 368 12.80 -18.05 -23.34
C ASP A 368 11.57 -17.11 -23.32
N GLU A 369 11.79 -15.83 -23.61
CA GLU A 369 10.84 -14.71 -23.66
C GLU A 369 10.09 -14.37 -22.37
N LYS A 370 10.24 -15.17 -21.31
CA LYS A 370 9.73 -14.89 -19.97
C LYS A 370 10.51 -13.75 -19.32
N MET A 371 9.88 -13.05 -18.37
CA MET A 371 10.62 -12.14 -17.50
C MET A 371 11.46 -12.92 -16.48
N GLY A 372 12.65 -12.41 -16.22
CA GLY A 372 13.53 -12.75 -15.10
C GLY A 372 13.64 -11.56 -14.14
N LEU A 373 14.02 -11.86 -12.91
CA LEU A 373 14.32 -10.89 -11.87
C LEU A 373 15.78 -11.11 -11.46
N ASP A 374 16.57 -10.05 -11.48
CA ASP A 374 17.91 -10.00 -10.91
C ASP A 374 17.86 -9.14 -9.64
N LEU A 375 18.33 -9.68 -8.53
CA LEU A 375 18.28 -9.02 -7.22
C LEU A 375 19.67 -9.04 -6.60
N LEU A 376 20.38 -7.93 -6.75
CA LEU A 376 21.79 -7.81 -6.40
C LEU A 376 21.95 -6.95 -5.14
N ASN A 377 22.21 -7.60 -4.01
CA ASN A 377 22.69 -6.92 -2.81
C ASN A 377 24.15 -6.48 -3.02
N PHE A 378 24.42 -5.19 -2.80
CA PHE A 378 25.79 -4.68 -2.78
C PHE A 378 26.49 -5.14 -1.51
N ILE A 379 27.74 -5.57 -1.65
CA ILE A 379 28.60 -5.99 -0.54
C ILE A 379 29.59 -4.86 -0.27
N PRO A 380 29.49 -4.11 0.85
CA PRO A 380 30.26 -2.89 1.07
C PRO A 380 31.78 -3.04 0.92
N HIS A 381 32.36 -4.10 1.47
CA HIS A 381 33.81 -4.33 1.43
C HIS A 381 34.34 -4.69 0.03
N ASN A 382 33.45 -5.09 -0.89
CA ASN A 382 33.76 -5.34 -2.30
C ASN A 382 33.26 -4.22 -3.23
N THR A 383 32.63 -3.17 -2.68
CA THR A 383 32.09 -2.04 -3.44
C THR A 383 33.08 -0.89 -3.44
N THR A 384 33.58 -0.53 -4.62
CA THR A 384 34.49 0.61 -4.77
C THR A 384 33.70 1.90 -4.96
N ALA A 385 34.00 2.91 -4.13
CA ALA A 385 33.48 4.26 -4.28
C ALA A 385 34.45 5.13 -5.09
N SER A 386 33.90 5.95 -5.98
CA SER A 386 34.61 7.01 -6.69
C SER A 386 33.62 8.14 -7.01
N GLY A 387 34.08 9.25 -7.56
CA GLY A 387 33.18 10.37 -7.85
C GLY A 387 33.91 11.64 -8.25
N LYS A 388 33.13 12.71 -8.36
CA LYS A 388 33.64 14.09 -8.48
C LYS A 388 32.63 15.06 -7.89
N CYS A 389 33.11 16.20 -7.44
CA CYS A 389 32.27 17.29 -6.96
C CYS A 389 32.70 18.59 -7.64
N ASP A 390 31.71 19.28 -8.17
CA ASP A 390 31.76 20.63 -8.70
C ASP A 390 30.96 21.55 -7.75
N ASN A 391 30.96 22.87 -7.97
CA ASN A 391 30.31 23.83 -7.05
C ASN A 391 28.79 23.63 -6.91
N THR A 392 28.12 23.01 -7.88
CA THR A 392 26.66 22.84 -7.92
C THR A 392 26.20 21.40 -8.22
N SER A 393 27.13 20.50 -8.54
CA SER A 393 26.84 19.09 -8.85
C SER A 393 27.85 18.15 -8.19
N ALA A 394 27.39 17.03 -7.64
CA ALA A 394 28.26 15.99 -7.09
C ALA A 394 27.82 14.60 -7.55
N PHE A 395 28.79 13.72 -7.77
CA PHE A 395 28.58 12.35 -8.25
C PHE A 395 29.20 11.36 -7.28
N LEU A 396 28.40 10.38 -6.84
CA LEU A 396 28.86 9.19 -6.13
C LEU A 396 28.69 7.98 -7.05
N ASN A 397 29.82 7.44 -7.52
CA ASN A 397 29.89 6.25 -8.36
C ASN A 397 30.25 5.04 -7.47
N LEU A 398 29.34 4.09 -7.32
CA LEU A 398 29.59 2.83 -6.63
C LEU A 398 29.69 1.71 -7.66
N THR A 399 30.82 1.00 -7.66
CA THR A 399 31.06 -0.15 -8.55
C THR A 399 31.26 -1.41 -7.74
N PHE A 400 30.43 -2.42 -7.99
CA PHE A 400 30.45 -3.73 -7.36
C PHE A 400 30.37 -4.80 -8.45
N GLU A 401 31.42 -5.62 -8.56
CA GLU A 401 31.63 -6.57 -9.66
C GLU A 401 31.49 -5.91 -11.05
N LYS A 402 30.43 -6.26 -11.80
CA LYS A 402 30.10 -5.74 -13.13
C LYS A 402 29.03 -4.63 -13.09
N THR A 403 28.50 -4.33 -11.91
CA THR A 403 27.45 -3.36 -11.68
C THR A 403 28.05 -2.02 -11.26
N LYS A 404 27.59 -0.95 -11.89
CA LYS A 404 27.90 0.43 -11.50
C LYS A 404 26.61 1.20 -11.28
N ILE A 405 26.50 1.88 -10.15
CA ILE A 405 25.44 2.84 -9.83
C ILE A 405 26.07 4.22 -9.67
N ILE A 406 25.47 5.24 -10.28
CA ILE A 406 25.88 6.64 -10.22
C ILE A 406 24.74 7.43 -9.60
N PHE A 407 24.96 7.99 -8.42
CA PHE A 407 24.05 8.95 -7.79
C PHE A 407 24.52 10.36 -8.16
N HIS A 408 23.63 11.16 -8.74
CA HIS A 408 23.88 12.55 -9.13
C HIS A 408 23.09 13.50 -8.23
N PHE A 409 23.80 14.26 -7.41
CA PHE A 409 23.25 15.26 -6.50
C PHE A 409 23.45 16.67 -7.05
N VAL A 410 22.47 17.54 -6.86
CA VAL A 410 22.50 18.94 -7.31
C VAL A 410 22.20 19.87 -6.14
N LEU A 411 22.90 21.02 -6.10
CA LEU A 411 22.68 22.09 -5.14
C LEU A 411 21.68 23.12 -5.70
N ASN A 412 20.58 23.36 -4.99
CA ASN A 412 19.73 24.52 -5.19
C ASN A 412 20.24 25.69 -4.33
N ALA A 413 21.15 26.48 -4.91
CA ALA A 413 21.81 27.62 -4.28
C ALA A 413 20.83 28.65 -3.68
N SER A 414 19.65 28.85 -4.28
CA SER A 414 18.63 29.79 -3.78
C SER A 414 17.98 29.36 -2.46
N SER A 415 18.14 28.10 -2.07
CA SER A 415 17.57 27.50 -0.85
C SER A 415 18.61 26.86 0.07
N ASP A 416 19.87 26.88 -0.33
CA ASP A 416 21.00 26.16 0.29
C ASP A 416 20.71 24.68 0.60
N LYS A 417 20.02 23.99 -0.32
CA LYS A 417 19.67 22.57 -0.19
C LYS A 417 20.18 21.74 -1.36
N PHE A 418 20.82 20.62 -1.04
CA PHE A 418 21.08 19.57 -2.01
C PHE A 418 19.93 18.57 -2.08
N PHE A 419 19.85 17.83 -3.20
CA PHE A 419 18.95 16.70 -3.37
C PHE A 419 19.51 15.77 -4.46
N LEU A 420 19.04 14.53 -4.49
CA LEU A 420 19.32 13.57 -5.55
C LEU A 420 18.52 13.97 -6.81
N GLN A 421 19.22 14.44 -7.85
CA GLN A 421 18.61 14.81 -9.14
C GLN A 421 18.49 13.60 -10.07
N GLY A 422 19.33 12.59 -9.91
CA GLY A 422 19.24 11.39 -10.73
C GLY A 422 20.07 10.20 -10.24
N VAL A 423 19.71 9.03 -10.77
CA VAL A 423 20.42 7.76 -10.60
C VAL A 423 20.61 7.13 -11.97
N SER A 424 21.82 6.65 -12.26
CA SER A 424 22.12 5.81 -13.43
C SER A 424 22.67 4.47 -12.99
N VAL A 425 22.24 3.40 -13.65
CA VAL A 425 22.64 2.01 -13.40
C VAL A 425 23.13 1.41 -14.70
N SER A 426 24.26 0.71 -14.64
CA SER A 426 24.77 -0.13 -15.74
C SER A 426 25.27 -1.45 -15.17
N THR A 427 24.87 -2.59 -15.74
CA THR A 427 25.33 -3.92 -15.30
C THR A 427 25.27 -4.98 -16.40
N THR A 428 25.92 -6.12 -16.15
CA THR A 428 25.78 -7.35 -16.95
C THR A 428 24.79 -8.30 -16.29
N LEU A 429 23.67 -8.56 -16.94
CA LEU A 429 22.62 -9.47 -16.47
C LEU A 429 23.03 -10.95 -16.55
N PRO A 430 22.31 -11.85 -15.84
CA PRO A 430 22.50 -13.30 -15.91
C PRO A 430 22.45 -13.87 -17.33
N SER A 431 23.08 -15.03 -17.53
CA SER A 431 23.31 -15.66 -18.84
C SER A 431 22.04 -16.01 -19.64
N GLU A 432 20.92 -16.16 -18.94
CA GLU A 432 19.59 -16.41 -19.45
C GLU A 432 18.92 -15.15 -20.03
N ALA A 433 19.46 -13.95 -19.78
CA ALA A 433 18.96 -12.70 -20.34
C ALA A 433 19.08 -12.68 -21.88
N LYS A 434 18.06 -12.08 -22.53
CA LYS A 434 18.02 -11.88 -23.98
C LYS A 434 19.02 -10.81 -24.44
N ALA A 435 19.18 -9.76 -23.62
CA ALA A 435 20.23 -8.76 -23.75
C ALA A 435 21.12 -8.86 -22.50
N PRO A 436 22.44 -9.09 -22.64
CA PRO A 436 23.33 -9.27 -21.50
C PRO A 436 23.75 -7.95 -20.83
N LEU A 437 23.76 -6.84 -21.56
CA LEU A 437 24.02 -5.50 -20.99
C LEU A 437 22.69 -4.84 -20.62
N PHE A 438 22.63 -4.27 -19.42
CA PHE A 438 21.50 -3.47 -18.95
C PHE A 438 21.98 -2.08 -18.55
N GLU A 439 21.31 -1.05 -19.06
CA GLU A 439 21.53 0.35 -18.70
C GLU A 439 20.18 1.04 -18.45
N ALA A 440 20.11 1.84 -17.40
CA ALA A 440 18.91 2.60 -17.00
C ALA A 440 19.31 3.90 -16.32
N SER A 441 18.57 4.99 -16.55
CA SER A 441 18.83 6.28 -15.89
C SER A 441 17.56 7.07 -15.66
N ASN A 442 17.43 7.65 -14.47
CA ASN A 442 16.46 8.70 -14.15
C ASN A 442 17.24 9.99 -13.82
N ASN A 443 16.84 11.11 -14.41
CA ASN A 443 17.46 12.43 -14.21
C ASN A 443 16.45 13.48 -13.67
N SER A 444 15.28 13.03 -13.20
CA SER A 444 14.16 13.86 -12.75
C SER A 444 13.75 13.56 -11.30
N MET A 445 14.74 13.25 -10.46
CA MET A 445 14.57 12.91 -9.04
C MET A 445 14.59 14.16 -8.14
N SER A 446 14.11 14.01 -6.90
CA SER A 446 14.06 15.06 -5.87
C SER A 446 14.27 14.58 -4.43
N GLU A 447 14.59 13.29 -4.25
CA GLU A 447 14.80 12.51 -3.02
C GLU A 447 16.13 12.87 -2.30
N LEU A 448 16.37 12.26 -1.14
CA LEU A 448 17.60 12.43 -0.32
C LEU A 448 17.99 13.90 -0.10
N ARG A 449 17.01 14.77 0.15
CA ARG A 449 17.16 16.22 0.22
C ARG A 449 17.56 16.69 1.62
N ALA A 450 18.66 17.42 1.74
CA ALA A 450 19.00 18.14 2.96
C ALA A 450 19.69 19.49 2.68
N THR A 451 19.75 20.32 3.71
CA THR A 451 20.41 21.62 3.76
C THR A 451 21.93 21.43 3.79
N VAL A 452 22.69 22.28 3.11
CA VAL A 452 24.15 22.16 3.04
C VAL A 452 24.77 22.24 4.44
N GLY A 453 25.69 21.33 4.74
CA GLY A 453 26.31 21.17 6.07
C GLY A 453 25.54 20.26 7.03
N ASN A 454 24.28 19.91 6.73
CA ASN A 454 23.52 18.87 7.43
C ASN A 454 23.53 17.55 6.64
N SER A 455 23.16 16.46 7.29
CA SER A 455 22.97 15.15 6.64
C SER A 455 21.48 14.82 6.48
N TYR A 456 21.14 14.24 5.32
CA TYR A 456 19.90 13.48 5.15
C TYR A 456 20.06 12.15 5.88
N LYS A 457 19.01 11.67 6.56
CA LYS A 457 19.05 10.40 7.28
C LYS A 457 17.68 9.73 7.35
N CYS A 458 17.62 8.46 6.97
CA CYS A 458 16.42 7.64 7.02
C CYS A 458 16.79 6.18 7.31
N SER A 459 16.23 5.62 8.39
CA SER A 459 16.46 4.21 8.76
C SER A 459 15.60 3.24 7.96
N ALA A 460 14.48 3.72 7.39
CA ALA A 460 13.58 2.91 6.58
C ALA A 460 14.18 2.58 5.20
N GLU A 461 13.56 1.64 4.50
CA GLU A 461 13.89 1.34 3.11
C GLU A 461 13.30 2.40 2.17
N GLU A 462 14.14 3.05 1.37
CA GLU A 462 13.75 3.96 0.31
C GLU A 462 13.93 3.31 -1.06
N ASN A 463 12.88 3.31 -1.87
CA ASN A 463 12.84 2.67 -3.18
C ASN A 463 13.03 3.73 -4.27
N LEU A 464 14.26 3.90 -4.78
CA LEU A 464 14.58 4.87 -5.83
C LEU A 464 14.24 4.26 -7.20
N GLN A 465 13.13 4.70 -7.80
CA GLN A 465 12.68 4.19 -9.10
C GLN A 465 13.49 4.80 -10.25
N VAL A 466 14.39 3.99 -10.83
CA VAL A 466 15.21 4.39 -11.98
C VAL A 466 14.40 4.25 -13.28
N THR A 467 13.66 3.15 -13.45
CA THR A 467 12.75 2.92 -14.58
C THR A 467 11.59 2.01 -14.16
N ASP A 468 10.71 1.63 -15.11
CA ASP A 468 9.75 0.53 -14.97
C ASP A 468 10.41 -0.83 -14.69
N LYS A 469 11.70 -0.97 -15.04
CA LYS A 469 12.48 -2.23 -14.97
C LYS A 469 13.62 -2.21 -13.95
N ALA A 470 13.92 -1.08 -13.33
CA ALA A 470 15.01 -0.97 -12.37
C ALA A 470 14.64 -0.10 -11.16
N LEU A 471 14.79 -0.68 -9.98
CA LEU A 471 14.71 -0.03 -8.67
C LEU A 471 16.07 -0.14 -7.97
N VAL A 472 16.47 0.93 -7.29
CA VAL A 472 17.59 0.93 -6.35
C VAL A 472 17.03 1.13 -4.94
N ASN A 473 17.04 0.06 -4.15
CA ASN A 473 16.51 0.05 -2.79
C ASN A 473 17.65 0.41 -1.83
N VAL A 474 17.43 1.45 -1.02
CA VAL A 474 18.42 2.05 -0.13
C VAL A 474 17.97 1.84 1.31
N PHE A 475 18.85 1.29 2.15
CA PHE A 475 18.55 0.90 3.52
C PHE A 475 19.45 1.64 4.50
N ASN A 476 18.89 2.16 5.60
CA ASN A 476 19.63 2.89 6.63
C ASN A 476 20.54 3.99 6.05
N VAL A 477 19.97 4.81 5.17
CA VAL A 477 20.71 5.88 4.48
C VAL A 477 21.04 7.01 5.44
N GLN A 478 22.30 7.43 5.43
CA GLN A 478 22.73 8.76 5.87
C GLN A 478 23.64 9.33 4.79
N VAL A 479 23.33 10.51 4.25
CA VAL A 479 24.09 11.11 3.15
C VAL A 479 24.24 12.63 3.33
N GLN A 480 25.43 13.14 3.02
CA GLN A 480 25.77 14.55 3.06
C GLN A 480 26.65 14.91 1.87
N VAL A 481 26.37 16.07 1.27
CA VAL A 481 26.93 16.48 -0.03
C VAL A 481 27.39 17.95 0.03
N PHE A 482 28.37 18.29 -0.80
CA PHE A 482 29.03 19.58 -0.96
C PHE A 482 29.89 20.01 0.23
N LYS A 483 29.30 20.18 1.42
CA LYS A 483 30.00 20.59 2.63
C LYS A 483 30.03 19.45 3.65
N VAL A 484 31.19 18.81 3.81
CA VAL A 484 31.44 17.77 4.83
C VAL A 484 32.62 18.20 5.69
N ASP A 485 32.37 18.56 6.94
CA ASP A 485 33.39 19.06 7.85
C ASP A 485 34.06 17.89 8.60
N GLY A 486 35.38 17.71 8.42
CA GLY A 486 36.17 16.74 9.19
C GLY A 486 35.81 15.26 8.99
N ASP A 487 35.41 14.88 7.76
CA ASP A 487 35.02 13.52 7.34
C ASP A 487 33.91 12.89 8.19
N LYS A 488 33.05 13.72 8.77
CA LYS A 488 31.91 13.32 9.61
C LYS A 488 30.62 13.91 9.07
N PHE A 489 29.51 13.24 9.37
CA PHE A 489 28.20 13.81 9.17
C PHE A 489 28.00 14.99 10.14
N GLY A 490 27.49 16.10 9.60
CA GLY A 490 26.88 17.17 10.37
C GLY A 490 25.52 16.73 10.93
N ALA A 491 24.81 17.67 11.54
CA ALA A 491 23.52 17.39 12.18
C ALA A 491 22.51 16.79 11.19
N ASP A 492 21.65 15.89 11.68
CA ASP A 492 20.51 15.37 10.93
C ASP A 492 19.57 16.56 10.58
N ASP A 493 19.16 16.74 9.32
CA ASP A 493 18.42 17.95 8.90
C ASP A 493 17.05 18.09 9.62
N PRO A 494 16.84 19.15 10.42
CA PRO A 494 15.62 19.32 11.21
C PRO A 494 14.37 19.58 10.35
N SER A 495 14.51 19.98 9.08
CA SER A 495 13.37 20.13 8.15
C SER A 495 12.77 18.79 7.72
N ILE A 496 13.38 17.66 8.08
CA ILE A 496 12.85 16.30 7.92
C ILE A 496 12.24 15.79 9.24
N LEU A 497 12.73 16.28 10.38
CA LEU A 497 12.24 15.93 11.73
C LEU A 497 10.98 16.72 12.15
N GLY A 498 10.56 17.73 11.36
CA GLY A 498 9.46 18.64 11.68
C GLY A 498 8.04 18.15 11.35
N GLY A 499 7.84 16.89 10.94
CA GLY A 499 6.54 16.35 10.52
C GLY A 499 5.55 16.04 11.65
N GLY A 500 6.00 16.03 12.91
CA GLY A 500 5.18 15.66 14.08
C GLY A 500 5.36 16.63 15.25
N GLY A 501 4.63 17.75 15.25
CA GLY A 501 4.84 18.78 16.28
C GLY A 501 3.91 20.00 16.23
N GLY A 502 2.67 19.85 15.74
CA GLY A 502 1.68 20.93 15.75
C GLY A 502 1.20 21.27 17.16
N LYS A 503 1.94 22.12 17.88
CA LYS A 503 1.55 22.64 19.20
C LYS A 503 0.70 23.90 18.99
N LEU A 504 -0.56 23.87 19.44
CA LEU A 504 -1.47 25.02 19.35
C LEU A 504 -0.93 26.22 20.14
N LEU A 505 -1.14 27.39 19.55
CA LEU A 505 -1.50 28.64 20.22
C LEU A 505 -2.48 29.40 19.31
#